data_AF-A0A182DZ85-F1
#
_entry.id   AF-A0A182DZ85-F1
#
_cell.length_a   1.000
_cell.length_b   1.000
_cell.length_c   1.000
_cell.angle_alpha   90.00
_cell.angle_beta   90.00
_cell.angle_gamma   90.00
#
_symmetry.space_group_name_H-M   'P 1'
#
loop_
_entity.id
_entity.type
_entity.pdbx_description
1 polymer ?
#
loop_
_entity_poly.entity_id
_entity_poly.type
_entity_poly.pdbx_seq_one_letter_code
_entity_poly.pdbx_strand_id
1 'polypeptide(L)'
;MVVFLIFLLILNGTTIAADELILVQIVWRHGDRAPMSTYPTDIHQEEAWPYGWGELTELGMQQQFALGRLIRHRYIEGNYNFLSNNYKPKELYIRSTDVNRTLVSALANLAGMYPTGIPGKDYPKSKQWPSHWTPIPIHTVQNEEDFVGNAFSRCPRADQLTAIIRCSKHYQEVANENKEFFDYVSEKSGMKVNLDNIHTINDIHYAEIEECMDL
;
A
#
# COMPACT_ATOMS: atom_id res chain seq x y z
N MET A 1 11.63 45.15 -60.85
CA MET A 1 10.92 44.59 -59.68
C MET A 1 10.93 43.08 -59.81
N VAL A 2 11.59 42.37 -58.90
CA VAL A 2 11.16 41.12 -58.22
C VAL A 2 12.38 40.68 -57.41
N VAL A 3 12.36 40.97 -56.10
CA VAL A 3 13.35 40.48 -55.13
C VAL A 3 12.83 39.15 -54.61
N PHE A 4 13.53 38.05 -54.93
CA PHE A 4 13.26 36.73 -54.37
C PHE A 4 13.95 36.62 -53.00
N LEU A 5 13.18 36.74 -51.93
CA LEU A 5 13.62 36.46 -50.56
C LEU A 5 13.37 34.98 -50.27
N ILE A 6 14.40 34.15 -50.36
CA ILE A 6 14.38 32.76 -49.87
C ILE A 6 14.63 32.82 -48.36
N PHE A 7 13.55 32.69 -47.58
CA PHE A 7 13.63 32.52 -46.14
C PHE A 7 14.06 31.07 -45.84
N LEU A 8 15.35 30.85 -45.64
CA LEU A 8 15.88 29.61 -45.07
C LEU A 8 15.52 29.58 -43.57
N LEU A 9 14.38 28.96 -43.25
CA LEU A 9 14.05 28.55 -41.89
C LEU A 9 15.05 27.47 -41.47
N ILE A 10 16.17 27.89 -40.88
CA ILE A 10 17.04 26.99 -40.12
C ILE A 10 16.25 26.61 -38.87
N LEU A 11 15.50 25.51 -38.97
CA LEU A 11 14.99 24.79 -37.81
C LEU A 11 16.20 24.23 -37.08
N ASN A 12 16.75 25.02 -36.15
CA ASN A 12 17.60 24.49 -35.09
C ASN A 12 16.69 23.63 -34.21
N GLY A 13 16.48 22.38 -34.62
CA GLY A 13 15.90 21.35 -33.78
C GLY A 13 16.84 21.13 -32.61
N THR A 14 16.63 21.86 -31.52
CA THR A 14 17.21 21.49 -30.22
C THR A 14 16.60 20.14 -29.87
N THR A 15 17.32 19.05 -30.15
CA THR A 15 17.04 17.77 -29.53
C THR A 15 17.33 17.97 -28.05
N ILE A 16 16.31 18.37 -27.29
CA ILE A 16 16.36 18.26 -25.84
C ILE A 16 16.50 16.76 -25.61
N ALA A 17 17.65 16.33 -25.08
CA ALA A 17 17.78 14.98 -24.57
C ALA A 17 16.74 14.87 -23.45
N ALA A 18 15.62 14.23 -23.76
CA ALA A 18 14.59 13.96 -22.77
C ALA A 18 15.12 12.86 -21.86
N ASP A 19 15.02 13.06 -20.55
CA ASP A 19 15.38 12.03 -19.58
C ASP A 19 14.55 10.77 -19.87
N GLU A 20 15.22 9.64 -19.99
CA GLU A 20 14.60 8.35 -20.24
C GLU A 20 14.32 7.64 -18.92
N LEU A 21 13.06 7.22 -18.72
CA LEU A 21 12.71 6.36 -17.61
C LEU A 21 13.20 4.94 -17.89
N ILE A 22 14.15 4.45 -17.07
CA ILE A 22 14.76 3.11 -17.24
C ILE A 22 14.30 2.09 -16.18
N LEU A 23 13.82 2.55 -15.03
CA LEU A 23 13.41 1.70 -13.91
C LEU A 23 12.43 2.44 -13.00
N VAL A 24 11.43 1.71 -12.50
CA VAL A 24 10.54 2.17 -11.43
C VAL A 24 10.53 1.12 -10.32
N GLN A 25 10.69 1.57 -9.08
CA GLN A 25 10.45 0.77 -7.89
C GLN A 25 9.35 1.45 -7.08
N ILE A 26 8.25 0.74 -6.83
CA ILE A 26 7.12 1.27 -6.07
C ILE A 26 6.93 0.39 -4.84
N VAL A 27 6.89 1.03 -3.68
CA VAL A 27 6.49 0.41 -2.41
C VAL A 27 5.21 1.10 -1.97
N TRP A 28 4.17 0.32 -1.68
CA TRP A 28 2.90 0.83 -1.21
C TRP A 28 2.41 0.05 0.00
N ARG A 29 1.64 0.71 0.86
CA ARG A 29 0.90 0.05 1.95
C ARG A 29 -0.31 -0.66 1.36
N HIS A 30 -0.78 -1.70 2.04
CA HIS A 30 -2.11 -2.27 1.82
C HIS A 30 -3.21 -1.18 1.86
N GLY A 31 -4.38 -1.48 1.29
CA GLY A 31 -5.56 -0.61 1.43
C GLY A 31 -6.14 -0.65 2.84
N ASP A 32 -7.26 0.03 3.02
CA ASP A 32 -8.05 -0.02 4.25
C ASP A 32 -8.35 -1.45 4.75
N ARG A 33 -8.41 -1.62 6.07
CA ARG A 33 -8.51 -2.93 6.73
C ARG A 33 -9.25 -2.82 8.07
N ALA A 34 -9.75 -3.97 8.53
CA ALA A 34 -10.13 -4.16 9.93
C ALA A 34 -8.93 -3.93 10.88
N PRO A 35 -9.17 -3.55 12.15
CA PRO A 35 -8.10 -3.42 13.14
C PRO A 35 -7.46 -4.80 13.41
N MET A 36 -6.23 -4.79 13.92
CA MET A 36 -5.48 -6.04 14.16
C MET A 36 -5.94 -6.81 15.40
N SER A 37 -6.64 -6.14 16.29
CA SER A 37 -7.18 -6.59 17.58
C SER A 37 -7.94 -5.41 18.19
N THR A 38 -8.65 -5.60 19.31
CA THR A 38 -9.25 -4.49 20.06
C THR A 38 -8.86 -4.44 21.55
N TYR A 39 -9.33 -3.42 22.29
CA TYR A 39 -9.15 -3.26 23.74
C TYR A 39 -10.33 -3.84 24.54
N PRO A 40 -10.12 -4.23 25.82
CA PRO A 40 -11.10 -5.00 26.60
C PRO A 40 -12.52 -4.42 26.73
N THR A 41 -12.67 -3.10 26.73
CA THR A 41 -13.97 -2.42 26.90
C THR A 41 -14.62 -2.00 25.58
N ASP A 42 -13.99 -2.31 24.44
CA ASP A 42 -14.58 -2.04 23.14
C ASP A 42 -15.82 -2.89 22.91
N ILE A 43 -16.87 -2.28 22.35
CA ILE A 43 -18.11 -2.95 22.00
C ILE A 43 -18.01 -3.71 20.67
N HIS A 44 -17.07 -3.33 19.81
CA HIS A 44 -16.88 -3.92 18.48
C HIS A 44 -15.82 -5.01 18.50
N GLN A 45 -16.25 -6.21 18.87
CA GLN A 45 -15.40 -7.40 18.85
C GLN A 45 -15.24 -7.96 17.42
N GLU A 46 -14.52 -9.08 17.27
CA GLU A 46 -14.11 -9.60 15.95
C GLU A 46 -15.31 -9.85 15.02
N GLU A 47 -16.43 -10.27 15.60
CA GLU A 47 -17.66 -10.58 14.88
C GLU A 47 -18.30 -9.35 14.23
N ALA A 48 -17.92 -8.14 14.64
CA ALA A 48 -18.34 -6.90 14.00
C ALA A 48 -17.67 -6.69 12.63
N TRP A 49 -16.58 -7.42 12.35
CA TRP A 49 -15.78 -7.30 11.13
C TRP A 49 -16.06 -8.48 10.20
N PRO A 50 -16.57 -8.28 8.96
CA PRO A 50 -17.05 -9.36 8.10
C PRO A 50 -16.05 -10.49 7.83
N TYR A 51 -14.75 -10.17 7.83
CA TYR A 51 -13.66 -11.12 7.59
C TYR A 51 -12.75 -11.32 8.81
N GLY A 52 -13.10 -10.73 9.96
CA GLY A 52 -12.30 -10.75 11.18
C GLY A 52 -11.12 -9.78 11.15
N TRP A 53 -10.21 -9.94 12.12
CA TRP A 53 -9.15 -8.98 12.37
C TRP A 53 -8.11 -8.88 11.26
N GLY A 54 -7.66 -7.65 10.99
CA GLY A 54 -6.52 -7.36 10.13
C GLY A 54 -6.74 -7.68 8.65
N GLU A 55 -7.95 -8.09 8.25
CA GLU A 55 -8.33 -8.38 6.87
C GLU A 55 -8.67 -7.11 6.10
N LEU A 56 -8.43 -7.17 4.79
CA LEU A 56 -8.68 -6.03 3.89
C LEU A 56 -10.19 -5.82 3.71
N THR A 57 -10.64 -4.58 3.80
CA THR A 57 -12.05 -4.22 3.60
C THR A 57 -12.37 -4.08 2.11
N GLU A 58 -13.66 -3.97 1.78
CA GLU A 58 -14.08 -3.61 0.42
C GLU A 58 -13.48 -2.26 0.00
N LEU A 59 -13.51 -1.27 0.90
CA LEU A 59 -12.89 0.04 0.69
C LEU A 59 -11.40 -0.12 0.37
N GLY A 60 -10.68 -0.98 1.10
CA GLY A 60 -9.28 -1.26 0.84
C GLY A 60 -9.02 -1.86 -0.53
N MET A 61 -9.90 -2.74 -1.01
CA MET A 61 -9.83 -3.26 -2.38
C MET A 61 -10.04 -2.15 -3.42
N GLN A 62 -11.03 -1.27 -3.20
CA GLN A 62 -11.31 -0.14 -4.10
C GLN A 62 -10.13 0.84 -4.17
N GLN A 63 -9.54 1.17 -3.01
CA GLN A 63 -8.36 2.03 -2.91
C GLN A 63 -7.17 1.46 -3.72
N GLN A 64 -6.91 0.16 -3.59
CA GLN A 64 -5.81 -0.49 -4.29
C GLN A 64 -6.08 -0.61 -5.78
N PHE A 65 -7.31 -0.90 -6.18
CA PHE A 65 -7.72 -0.86 -7.59
C PHE A 65 -7.49 0.54 -8.18
N ALA A 66 -7.89 1.60 -7.47
CA ALA A 66 -7.66 2.98 -7.89
C ALA A 66 -6.17 3.31 -8.01
N LEU A 67 -5.34 2.86 -7.06
CA LEU A 67 -3.89 2.99 -7.16
C LEU A 67 -3.33 2.27 -8.41
N GLY A 68 -3.81 1.07 -8.71
CA GLY A 68 -3.46 0.34 -9.93
C GLY A 68 -3.82 1.10 -11.20
N ARG A 69 -4.98 1.75 -11.23
CA ARG A 69 -5.39 2.64 -12.34
C ARG A 69 -4.45 3.83 -12.49
N LEU A 70 -4.00 4.44 -11.39
CA LEU A 70 -3.03 5.54 -11.43
C LEU A 70 -1.66 5.09 -11.94
N ILE A 71 -1.18 3.92 -11.49
CA ILE A 71 0.07 3.32 -11.97
C ILE A 71 -0.03 3.04 -13.47
N ARG A 72 -1.15 2.46 -13.94
CA ARG A 72 -1.42 2.26 -15.36
C ARG A 72 -1.40 3.56 -16.14
N HIS A 73 -2.14 4.57 -15.68
CA HIS A 73 -2.19 5.86 -16.35
C HIS A 73 -0.83 6.56 -16.46
N ARG A 74 0.06 6.30 -15.49
CA ARG A 74 1.38 6.91 -15.46
C ARG A 74 2.41 6.13 -16.29
N TYR A 75 2.47 4.81 -16.15
CA TYR A 75 3.59 4.02 -16.66
C TYR A 75 3.26 3.11 -17.85
N ILE A 76 1.98 2.86 -18.11
CA ILE A 76 1.52 2.04 -19.25
C ILE A 76 0.87 2.94 -20.31
N GLU A 77 -0.07 3.76 -19.86
CA GLU A 77 -0.77 4.75 -20.67
C GLU A 77 -0.07 6.11 -20.47
N GLY A 78 -0.29 7.07 -21.37
CA GLY A 78 0.29 8.41 -21.24
C GLY A 78 1.75 8.54 -21.71
N ASN A 79 2.46 9.53 -21.16
CA ASN A 79 3.69 10.06 -21.75
C ASN A 79 4.91 9.14 -21.60
N TYR A 80 4.95 8.29 -20.58
CA TYR A 80 6.10 7.41 -20.37
C TYR A 80 6.04 6.18 -21.27
N ASN A 81 4.85 5.58 -21.45
CA ASN A 81 4.67 4.33 -22.21
C ASN A 81 5.79 3.30 -21.89
N PHE A 82 6.12 3.19 -20.59
CA PHE A 82 7.29 2.49 -20.09
C PHE A 82 7.06 0.98 -20.00
N LEU A 83 5.86 0.57 -19.60
CA LEU A 83 5.41 -0.81 -19.54
C LEU A 83 4.45 -1.12 -20.68
N SER A 84 4.47 -2.36 -21.17
CA SER A 84 3.54 -2.79 -22.23
C SER A 84 2.09 -2.74 -21.78
N ASN A 85 1.18 -2.44 -22.73
CA ASN A 85 -0.26 -2.39 -22.46
C ASN A 85 -0.83 -3.68 -21.84
N ASN A 86 -0.29 -4.82 -22.28
CA ASN A 86 -0.61 -6.14 -21.74
C ASN A 86 0.57 -6.66 -20.93
N TYR A 87 0.28 -7.44 -19.90
CA TYR A 87 1.30 -8.00 -19.01
C TYR A 87 2.35 -8.80 -19.78
N LYS A 88 3.61 -8.57 -19.42
CA LYS A 88 4.76 -9.36 -19.88
C LYS A 88 5.62 -9.75 -18.68
N PRO A 89 5.91 -11.06 -18.49
CA PRO A 89 6.66 -11.52 -17.32
C PRO A 89 8.06 -10.92 -17.13
N LYS A 90 8.68 -10.40 -18.19
CA LYS A 90 10.03 -9.81 -18.13
C LYS A 90 10.04 -8.32 -17.79
N GLU A 91 8.87 -7.66 -17.75
CA GLU A 91 8.76 -6.21 -17.52
C GLU A 91 8.32 -5.88 -16.09
N LEU A 92 7.73 -6.84 -15.36
CA LEU A 92 7.10 -6.60 -14.07
C LEU A 92 7.40 -7.74 -13.09
N TYR A 93 7.86 -7.36 -11.89
CA TYR A 93 8.00 -8.25 -10.75
C TYR A 93 7.19 -7.68 -9.58
N ILE A 94 6.30 -8.48 -9.02
CA ILE A 94 5.46 -8.10 -7.87
C ILE A 94 5.84 -8.97 -6.68
N ARG A 95 6.13 -8.30 -5.57
CA ARG A 95 6.40 -8.92 -4.29
C ARG A 95 5.44 -8.38 -3.24
N SER A 96 4.91 -9.26 -2.41
CA SER A 96 4.12 -8.91 -1.23
C SER A 96 4.73 -9.56 0.02
N THR A 97 4.40 -9.03 1.20
CA THR A 97 4.57 -9.77 2.46
C THR A 97 3.51 -10.87 2.55
N ASP A 98 3.79 -11.93 3.30
CA ASP A 98 2.88 -13.06 3.49
C ASP A 98 1.78 -12.77 4.51
N VAL A 99 0.91 -11.83 4.14
CA VAL A 99 -0.26 -11.43 4.92
C VAL A 99 -1.43 -11.23 3.95
N ASN A 100 -2.61 -11.75 4.30
CA ASN A 100 -3.79 -11.72 3.44
C ASN A 100 -4.07 -10.32 2.88
N ARG A 101 -4.14 -9.30 3.75
CA ARG A 101 -4.40 -7.92 3.30
C ARG A 101 -3.40 -7.37 2.28
N THR A 102 -2.12 -7.76 2.34
CA THR A 102 -1.10 -7.29 1.39
C THR A 102 -1.16 -8.06 0.08
N LEU A 103 -1.49 -9.36 0.12
CA LEU A 103 -1.70 -10.18 -1.07
C LEU A 103 -2.97 -9.75 -1.82
N VAL A 104 -4.08 -9.57 -1.12
CA VAL A 104 -5.35 -9.10 -1.71
C VAL A 104 -5.21 -7.67 -2.23
N SER A 105 -4.48 -6.80 -1.53
CA SER A 105 -4.15 -5.46 -2.04
C SER A 105 -3.39 -5.52 -3.36
N ALA A 106 -2.38 -6.38 -3.47
CA ALA A 106 -1.64 -6.55 -4.71
C ALA A 106 -2.53 -7.08 -5.85
N LEU A 107 -3.43 -8.03 -5.56
CA LEU A 107 -4.42 -8.52 -6.54
C LEU A 107 -5.34 -7.40 -7.05
N ALA A 108 -5.92 -6.60 -6.14
CA ALA A 108 -6.79 -5.50 -6.49
C ALA A 108 -6.04 -4.41 -7.30
N ASN A 109 -4.81 -4.10 -6.91
CA ASN A 109 -3.95 -3.18 -7.64
C ASN A 109 -3.66 -3.66 -9.06
N LEU A 110 -3.29 -4.93 -9.22
CA LEU A 110 -3.02 -5.53 -10.53
C LEU A 110 -4.26 -5.60 -11.43
N ALA A 111 -5.45 -5.79 -10.85
CA ALA A 111 -6.70 -5.71 -11.59
C ALA A 111 -6.95 -4.29 -12.15
N GLY A 112 -6.58 -3.24 -11.40
CA GLY A 112 -6.58 -1.87 -11.89
C GLY A 112 -5.49 -1.62 -12.94
N MET A 113 -4.32 -2.23 -12.76
CA MET A 113 -3.15 -2.00 -13.61
C MET A 113 -3.25 -2.67 -15.00
N TYR A 114 -3.80 -3.89 -15.07
CA TYR A 114 -3.91 -4.69 -16.30
C TYR A 114 -5.33 -5.23 -16.59
N PRO A 115 -6.32 -4.34 -16.85
CA PRO A 115 -7.70 -4.75 -17.11
C PRO A 115 -7.96 -5.25 -18.55
N THR A 116 -6.96 -5.19 -19.44
CA THR A 116 -7.10 -5.41 -20.89
C THR A 116 -6.28 -6.59 -21.43
N GLY A 117 -6.20 -7.70 -20.71
CA GLY A 117 -5.55 -8.92 -21.22
C GLY A 117 -6.27 -9.50 -22.45
N ILE A 118 -5.54 -10.28 -23.26
CA ILE A 118 -6.03 -10.92 -24.48
C ILE A 118 -6.61 -12.33 -24.18
N PRO A 119 -7.90 -12.58 -24.47
CA PRO A 119 -8.48 -13.91 -24.35
C PRO A 119 -7.76 -14.96 -25.21
N GLY A 120 -7.41 -16.09 -24.60
CA GLY A 120 -6.69 -17.22 -25.20
C GLY A 120 -5.18 -17.02 -25.31
N LYS A 121 -4.65 -15.92 -24.75
CA LYS A 121 -3.21 -15.68 -24.62
C LYS A 121 -2.86 -15.38 -23.16
N ASP A 122 -3.49 -14.35 -22.59
CA ASP A 122 -3.19 -13.87 -21.24
C ASP A 122 -4.13 -14.52 -20.20
N TYR A 123 -5.33 -14.98 -20.63
CA TYR A 123 -6.25 -15.78 -19.83
C TYR A 123 -7.15 -16.68 -20.69
N PRO A 124 -7.81 -17.73 -20.16
CA PRO A 124 -8.67 -18.63 -20.93
C PRO A 124 -9.87 -17.93 -21.59
N LYS A 125 -10.26 -18.32 -22.80
CA LYS A 125 -11.48 -17.83 -23.50
C LYS A 125 -12.80 -18.35 -22.89
N SER A 126 -12.76 -18.94 -21.70
CA SER A 126 -13.94 -19.53 -21.06
C SER A 126 -14.92 -18.44 -20.66
N LYS A 127 -16.21 -18.64 -20.91
CA LYS A 127 -17.27 -17.73 -20.40
C LYS A 127 -17.39 -17.74 -18.87
N GLN A 128 -16.83 -18.74 -18.21
CA GLN A 128 -16.74 -18.79 -16.75
C GLN A 128 -15.54 -17.99 -16.20
N TRP A 129 -14.64 -17.51 -17.07
CA TRP A 129 -13.52 -16.69 -16.65
C TRP A 129 -14.00 -15.27 -16.29
N PRO A 130 -13.53 -14.66 -15.19
CA PRO A 130 -13.89 -13.28 -14.85
C PRO A 130 -13.53 -12.31 -15.97
N SER A 131 -14.43 -11.37 -16.27
CA SER A 131 -14.14 -10.31 -17.24
C SER A 131 -13.04 -9.39 -16.71
N HIS A 132 -12.20 -8.89 -17.62
CA HIS A 132 -11.15 -7.90 -17.31
C HIS A 132 -10.11 -8.35 -16.26
N TRP A 133 -9.96 -9.64 -16.03
CA TRP A 133 -8.99 -10.18 -15.09
C TRP A 133 -7.86 -10.92 -15.81
N THR A 134 -6.65 -10.42 -15.63
CA THR A 134 -5.41 -11.05 -16.09
C THR A 134 -4.67 -11.61 -14.87
N PRO A 135 -4.39 -12.91 -14.81
CA PRO A 135 -3.65 -13.48 -13.69
C PRO A 135 -2.19 -13.07 -13.78
N ILE A 136 -1.71 -12.35 -12.77
CA ILE A 136 -0.32 -11.88 -12.67
C ILE A 136 0.28 -12.44 -11.39
N PRO A 137 1.47 -13.08 -11.44
CA PRO A 137 2.08 -13.68 -10.27
C PRO A 137 2.46 -12.62 -9.22
N ILE A 138 2.12 -12.91 -7.97
CA ILE A 138 2.55 -12.17 -6.79
C ILE A 138 3.46 -13.11 -6.01
N HIS A 139 4.71 -12.71 -5.83
CA HIS A 139 5.69 -13.48 -5.08
C HIS A 139 5.65 -13.09 -3.61
N THR A 140 5.75 -14.08 -2.73
CA THR A 140 5.83 -13.88 -1.29
C THR A 140 6.87 -14.81 -0.70
N VAL A 141 7.28 -14.53 0.52
CA VAL A 141 8.11 -15.40 1.35
C VAL A 141 7.46 -15.47 2.72
N GLN A 142 7.57 -16.60 3.40
CA GLN A 142 6.96 -16.80 4.72
C GLN A 142 7.30 -15.63 5.66
N ASN A 143 6.31 -15.10 6.36
CA ASN A 143 6.41 -13.84 7.10
C ASN A 143 7.54 -13.84 8.14
N GLU A 144 7.82 -14.97 8.80
CA GLU A 144 8.90 -15.12 9.79
C GLU A 144 10.31 -15.10 9.15
N GLU A 145 10.40 -15.40 7.86
CA GLU A 145 11.64 -15.42 7.08
C GLU A 145 11.78 -14.17 6.18
N ASP A 146 10.80 -13.25 6.23
CA ASP A 146 10.78 -12.07 5.38
C ASP A 146 11.61 -10.91 5.94
N PHE A 147 12.94 -10.99 5.81
CA PHE A 147 13.84 -9.92 6.24
C PHE A 147 13.84 -8.65 5.36
N VAL A 148 13.04 -8.63 4.28
CA VAL A 148 12.98 -7.50 3.33
C VAL A 148 11.66 -6.73 3.47
N GLY A 149 10.53 -7.43 3.53
CA GLY A 149 9.19 -6.87 3.59
C GLY A 149 8.62 -6.80 5.01
N ASN A 150 8.98 -7.73 5.91
CA ASN A 150 8.48 -7.70 7.28
C ASN A 150 9.35 -6.78 8.14
N ALA A 151 8.89 -5.54 8.33
CA ALA A 151 9.52 -4.54 9.18
C ALA A 151 9.61 -4.95 10.66
N PHE A 152 8.82 -5.94 11.08
CA PHE A 152 8.79 -6.49 12.43
C PHE A 152 9.59 -7.80 12.55
N SER A 153 10.41 -8.12 11.54
CA SER A 153 11.36 -9.24 11.61
C SER A 153 12.23 -9.14 12.86
N ARG A 154 12.43 -10.27 13.54
CA ARG A 154 13.17 -10.31 14.81
C ARG A 154 14.58 -9.73 14.65
N CYS A 155 14.83 -8.61 15.33
CA CYS A 155 16.11 -7.93 15.29
C CYS A 155 16.54 -7.53 16.71
N PRO A 156 17.43 -8.30 17.37
CA PRO A 156 17.88 -8.00 18.73
C PRO A 156 18.49 -6.58 18.87
N ARG A 157 19.07 -6.06 17.78
CA ARG A 157 19.60 -4.70 17.77
C ARG A 157 18.49 -3.65 17.79
N ALA A 158 17.38 -3.88 17.09
CA ALA A 158 16.23 -3.00 17.15
C ALA A 158 15.66 -2.95 18.58
N ASP A 159 15.53 -4.10 19.26
CA ASP A 159 15.07 -4.16 20.65
C ASP A 159 15.96 -3.34 21.59
N GLN A 160 17.29 -3.46 21.45
CA GLN A 160 18.25 -2.66 22.22
C GLN A 160 18.11 -1.16 21.94
N LEU A 161 17.95 -0.77 20.68
CA LEU A 161 17.78 0.63 20.30
C LEU A 161 16.47 1.20 20.84
N THR A 162 15.38 0.44 20.79
CA THR A 162 14.10 0.81 21.39
C THR A 162 14.23 0.99 22.90
N ALA A 163 14.95 0.10 23.59
CA ALA A 163 15.21 0.25 25.03
C ALA A 163 16.02 1.54 25.34
N ILE A 164 17.04 1.86 24.53
CA ILE A 164 17.81 3.10 24.65
C ILE A 164 16.92 4.33 24.43
N ILE A 165 16.06 4.31 23.40
CA ILE A 165 15.11 5.39 23.11
C ILE A 165 14.16 5.60 24.29
N ARG A 166 13.62 4.53 24.87
CA ARG A 166 12.74 4.59 26.04
C ARG A 166 13.42 5.22 27.26
N CYS A 167 14.72 4.97 27.45
CA CYS A 167 15.50 5.58 28.53
C CYS A 167 15.95 7.03 28.22
N SER A 168 15.75 7.52 26.99
CA SER A 168 16.17 8.87 26.63
C SER A 168 15.34 9.92 27.37
N LYS A 169 15.99 11.07 27.66
CA LYS A 169 15.34 12.22 28.30
C LYS A 169 14.07 12.65 27.54
N HIS A 170 14.16 12.75 26.21
CA HIS A 170 13.04 13.17 25.37
C HIS A 170 11.84 12.22 25.47
N TYR A 171 12.07 10.90 25.42
CA TYR A 171 10.99 9.93 25.56
C TYR A 171 10.30 10.04 26.92
N GLN A 172 11.09 10.16 28.00
CA GLN A 172 10.56 10.31 29.36
C GLN A 172 9.78 11.62 29.53
N GLU A 173 10.24 12.72 28.92
CA GLU A 173 9.52 13.99 28.92
C GLU A 173 8.16 13.85 28.23
N VAL A 174 8.10 13.34 27.00
CA VAL A 174 6.84 13.13 26.28
C VAL A 174 5.90 12.19 27.04
N ALA A 175 6.44 11.13 27.64
CA ALA A 175 5.65 10.19 28.43
C ALA A 175 5.04 10.85 29.69
N ASN A 176 5.81 11.69 30.38
CA ASN A 176 5.35 12.40 31.58
C ASN A 176 4.36 13.53 31.24
N GLU A 177 4.61 14.28 30.17
CA GLU A 177 3.73 15.35 29.69
C GLU A 177 2.33 14.83 29.33
N ASN A 178 2.24 13.58 28.85
CA ASN A 178 0.98 12.95 28.42
C ASN A 178 0.42 11.97 29.46
N LYS A 179 0.95 11.96 30.69
CA LYS A 179 0.57 10.97 31.72
C LYS A 179 -0.93 10.96 32.00
N GLU A 180 -1.55 12.12 32.18
CA GLU A 180 -2.99 12.23 32.48
C GLU A 180 -3.85 11.65 31.34
N PHE A 181 -3.46 11.90 30.09
CA PHE A 181 -4.14 11.32 28.93
C PHE A 181 -4.00 9.80 28.91
N PHE A 182 -2.80 9.26 29.15
CA PHE A 182 -2.61 7.81 29.22
C PHE A 182 -3.37 7.16 30.37
N ASP A 183 -3.45 7.80 31.54
CA ASP A 183 -4.25 7.32 32.67
C ASP A 183 -5.75 7.28 32.28
N TYR A 184 -6.24 8.35 31.65
CA TYR A 184 -7.63 8.42 31.16
C TYR A 184 -7.93 7.31 30.15
N VAL A 185 -7.11 7.16 29.11
CA VAL A 185 -7.31 6.12 28.09
C VAL A 185 -7.18 4.73 28.72
N SER A 186 -6.30 4.56 29.72
CA SER A 186 -6.18 3.28 30.43
C SER A 186 -7.45 2.92 31.19
N GLU A 187 -8.05 3.89 31.87
CA GLU A 187 -9.33 3.71 32.57
C GLU A 187 -10.43 3.34 31.59
N LYS A 188 -10.52 4.04 30.45
CA LYS A 188 -11.60 3.82 29.46
C LYS A 188 -11.45 2.55 28.66
N SER A 189 -10.23 2.19 28.26
CA SER A 189 -9.94 0.99 27.46
C SER A 189 -9.91 -0.30 28.28
N GLY A 190 -9.79 -0.21 29.61
CA GLY A 190 -9.63 -1.37 30.49
C GLY A 190 -8.25 -2.05 30.38
N MET A 191 -7.27 -1.39 29.76
CA MET A 191 -5.89 -1.89 29.65
C MET A 191 -4.87 -0.79 29.96
N LYS A 192 -3.65 -1.17 30.34
CA LYS A 192 -2.59 -0.18 30.58
C LYS A 192 -2.13 0.43 29.27
N VAL A 193 -2.30 1.74 29.13
CA VAL A 193 -1.87 2.54 27.97
C VAL A 193 -0.70 3.43 28.35
N ASN A 194 0.24 3.58 27.42
CA ASN A 194 1.39 4.45 27.53
C ASN A 194 1.91 4.80 26.12
N LEU A 195 3.02 5.53 26.03
CA LEU A 195 3.59 5.97 24.77
C LEU A 195 4.00 4.81 23.84
N ASP A 196 4.28 3.61 24.35
CA ASP A 196 4.63 2.44 23.54
C ASP A 196 3.45 1.84 22.80
N ASN A 197 2.22 1.93 23.35
CA ASN A 197 1.06 1.22 22.81
C ASN A 197 -0.14 2.10 22.49
N ILE A 198 -0.10 3.41 22.76
CA ILE A 198 -1.22 4.32 22.43
C ILE A 198 -1.62 4.25 20.94
N HIS A 199 -0.68 3.97 20.05
CA HIS A 199 -0.93 3.82 18.62
C HIS A 199 -1.88 2.67 18.28
N THR A 200 -1.99 1.64 19.14
CA THR A 200 -2.93 0.52 18.91
C THR A 200 -4.36 0.96 19.14
N ILE A 201 -4.61 1.79 20.16
CA ILE A 201 -5.93 2.39 20.42
C ILE A 201 -6.35 3.29 19.25
N ASN A 202 -5.40 4.07 18.73
CA ASN A 202 -5.65 4.90 17.56
C ASN A 202 -5.94 4.07 16.29
N ASP A 203 -5.25 2.95 16.05
CA ASP A 203 -5.52 2.05 14.91
C ASP A 203 -6.96 1.52 14.94
N ILE A 204 -7.45 1.13 16.13
CA ILE A 204 -8.81 0.62 16.37
C ILE A 204 -9.85 1.67 16.01
N HIS A 205 -9.81 2.82 16.70
CA HIS A 205 -10.79 3.88 16.47
C HIS A 205 -10.75 4.43 15.04
N TYR A 206 -9.56 4.50 14.43
CA TYR A 206 -9.45 4.93 13.05
C TYR A 206 -10.20 3.98 12.11
N ALA A 207 -10.02 2.66 12.29
CA ALA A 207 -10.72 1.67 11.47
C ALA A 207 -12.24 1.74 11.68
N GLU A 208 -12.70 1.87 12.93
CA GLU A 208 -14.13 1.99 13.26
C GLU A 208 -14.78 3.23 12.64
N ILE A 209 -14.09 4.38 12.67
CA ILE A 209 -14.57 5.62 12.08
C ILE A 209 -14.72 5.50 10.56
N GLU A 210 -13.75 4.88 9.88
CA GLU A 210 -13.80 4.69 8.42
C GLU A 210 -14.96 3.79 8.00
N GLU A 211 -15.34 2.82 8.83
CA GLU A 211 -16.51 1.94 8.63
C GLU A 211 -17.83 2.52 9.19
N CYS A 212 -17.83 3.80 9.60
CA CYS A 212 -18.99 4.48 10.20
C CYS A 212 -19.58 3.76 11.42
N MET A 213 -18.75 3.11 12.23
CA MET A 213 -19.17 2.42 13.46
C MET A 213 -19.35 3.43 14.62
N ASP A 214 -20.27 3.14 15.53
CA ASP A 214 -20.50 3.97 16.72
C ASP A 214 -19.31 3.84 17.70
N LEU A 215 -18.82 4.95 18.26
CA LEU A 215 -17.70 4.97 19.23
C LEU A 215 -18.17 4.92 20.70
#